data_AF-A0A0A9ZAG6-F1
#
_entry.id   AF-A0A0A9ZAG6-F1
#
_cell.length_a   1.000
_cell.length_b   1.000
_cell.length_c   1.000
_cell.angle_alpha   90.00
_cell.angle_beta   90.00
_cell.angle_gamma   90.00
#
_symmetry.space_group_name_H-M   'P 1'
#
loop_
_entity.id
_entity.type
_entity.pdbx_description
1 polymer ?
#
loop_
_entity_poly.entity_id
_entity_poly.type
_entity_poly.pdbx_seq_one_letter_code
_entity_poly.pdbx_strand_id
1 'polypeptide(L)'
;VIFHTAASVRFDDSLSAALKLNTRGTVELLELAKEMKKLEVFEYVSTTYCNVGINAKIEEKVYPSHLDWKILLKALDVDEYSLDLLVYKLKWTQPNTYTLSKSLAENAVLEASQHITACIIRPSVVINISEEPVPGWTDNLNGVLGVTTGVSKGVLRTFKCSPSAAL
;
A
#
# COMPACT_ATOMS: atom_id res chain seq x y z
N VAL A 1 -13.70 2.99 -17.27
CA VAL A 1 -13.25 3.00 -15.86
C VAL A 1 -12.05 2.08 -15.71
N ILE A 2 -11.03 2.48 -14.96
CA ILE A 2 -9.91 1.62 -14.54
C ILE A 2 -10.02 1.37 -13.03
N PHE A 3 -9.98 0.11 -12.62
CA PHE A 3 -9.85 -0.29 -11.21
C PHE A 3 -8.42 -0.79 -10.98
N HIS A 4 -7.58 0.05 -10.39
CA HIS A 4 -6.19 -0.30 -10.08
C HIS A 4 -6.10 -0.88 -8.67
N THR A 5 -6.27 -2.20 -8.59
CA THR A 5 -6.25 -2.99 -7.34
C THR A 5 -4.96 -3.80 -7.18
N ALA A 6 -4.13 -3.89 -8.22
CA ALA A 6 -2.90 -4.68 -8.20
C ALA A 6 -1.88 -4.05 -7.24
N ALA A 7 -1.48 -4.81 -6.22
CA ALA A 7 -0.45 -4.42 -5.26
C ALA A 7 0.19 -5.65 -4.62
N SER A 8 1.46 -5.55 -4.24
CA SER A 8 1.97 -6.40 -3.18
C SER A 8 1.50 -5.87 -1.83
N VAL A 9 0.91 -6.74 -1.03
CA VAL A 9 0.44 -6.47 0.35
C VAL A 9 1.36 -7.06 1.41
N ARG A 10 2.56 -7.49 1.01
CA ARG A 10 3.57 -8.06 1.91
C ARG A 10 4.28 -6.96 2.69
N PHE A 11 4.43 -7.16 4.01
CA PHE A 11 5.08 -6.19 4.89
C PHE A 11 6.60 -6.39 4.99
N ASP A 12 7.10 -7.50 4.44
CA ASP A 12 8.48 -7.97 4.46
C ASP A 12 9.16 -7.89 3.09
N ASP A 13 8.50 -7.31 2.07
CA ASP A 13 9.14 -7.03 0.78
C ASP A 13 10.31 -6.05 0.96
N SER A 14 11.35 -6.23 0.14
CA SER A 14 12.40 -5.23 -0.03
C SER A 14 11.81 -3.88 -0.47
N LEU A 15 12.54 -2.79 -0.22
CA LEU A 15 12.07 -1.47 -0.62
C LEU A 15 11.91 -1.41 -2.14
N SER A 16 12.87 -1.96 -2.86
CA SER A 16 12.87 -2.09 -4.31
C SER A 16 11.64 -2.82 -4.86
N ALA A 17 11.32 -4.00 -4.33
CA ALA A 17 10.16 -4.77 -4.75
C ALA A 17 8.85 -4.01 -4.50
N ALA A 18 8.71 -3.41 -3.31
CA ALA A 18 7.54 -2.61 -2.96
C ALA A 18 7.40 -1.38 -3.89
N LEU A 19 8.50 -0.68 -4.20
CA LEU A 19 8.49 0.44 -5.14
C LEU A 19 8.14 0.01 -6.56
N LYS A 20 8.70 -1.10 -7.07
CA LYS A 20 8.38 -1.63 -8.40
C LYS A 20 6.90 -1.95 -8.54
N LEU A 21 6.36 -2.73 -7.61
CA LEU A 21 4.99 -3.24 -7.71
C LEU A 21 3.94 -2.17 -7.39
N ASN A 22 4.11 -1.44 -6.29
CA ASN A 22 3.05 -0.56 -5.79
C ASN A 22 3.19 0.88 -6.28
N THR A 23 4.41 1.36 -6.51
CA THR A 23 4.65 2.75 -6.93
C THR A 23 4.85 2.86 -8.44
N ARG A 24 5.87 2.19 -9.01
CA ARG A 24 6.15 2.23 -10.46
C ARG A 24 5.00 1.67 -11.29
N GLY A 25 4.47 0.50 -10.92
CA GLY A 25 3.31 -0.07 -11.62
C GLY A 25 2.10 0.87 -11.65
N THR A 26 1.88 1.63 -10.57
CA THR A 26 0.85 2.67 -10.53
C THR A 26 1.17 3.82 -11.48
N VAL A 27 2.41 4.33 -11.48
CA VAL A 27 2.85 5.41 -12.38
C VAL A 27 2.70 5.01 -13.84
N GLU A 28 3.15 3.82 -14.23
CA GLU A 28 3.06 3.33 -15.60
C GLU A 28 1.60 3.21 -16.07
N LEU A 29 0.71 2.70 -15.20
CA LEU A 29 -0.71 2.63 -15.52
C LEU A 29 -1.37 4.01 -15.59
N LEU A 30 -0.93 4.97 -14.76
CA LEU A 30 -1.37 6.37 -14.85
C LEU A 30 -0.95 7.02 -16.18
N GLU A 31 0.28 6.77 -16.67
CA GLU A 31 0.70 7.26 -17.98
C GLU A 31 -0.14 6.67 -19.11
N LEU A 32 -0.44 5.37 -19.05
CA LEU A 32 -1.37 4.76 -20.01
C LEU A 32 -2.77 5.37 -19.91
N ALA A 33 -3.27 5.62 -18.69
CA ALA A 33 -4.59 6.19 -18.44
C ALA A 33 -4.72 7.61 -19.02
N LYS A 34 -3.66 8.42 -19.01
CA LYS A 34 -3.64 9.77 -19.62
C LYS A 34 -3.89 9.74 -21.13
N GLU A 35 -3.53 8.67 -21.81
CA GLU A 35 -3.77 8.53 -23.26
C GLU A 35 -5.18 8.02 -23.61
N MET A 36 -5.95 7.58 -22.60
CA MET A 36 -7.29 7.02 -22.81
C MET A 36 -8.36 8.12 -22.97
N LYS A 37 -8.72 8.40 -24.23
CA LYS A 37 -9.71 9.45 -24.59
C LYS A 37 -11.13 9.25 -24.03
N LYS A 38 -11.48 8.04 -23.57
CA LYS A 38 -12.78 7.69 -23.01
C LYS A 38 -12.68 7.23 -21.54
N LEU A 39 -11.60 7.61 -20.86
CA LEU A 39 -11.47 7.30 -19.43
C LEU A 39 -12.47 8.12 -18.62
N GLU A 40 -13.34 7.43 -17.90
CA GLU A 40 -14.30 8.08 -16.99
C GLU A 40 -13.72 8.33 -15.60
N VAL A 41 -13.02 7.33 -15.04
CA VAL A 41 -12.32 7.44 -13.76
C VAL A 41 -11.20 6.41 -13.66
N PHE A 42 -10.10 6.84 -13.03
CA PHE A 42 -9.03 5.99 -12.53
C PHE A 42 -9.24 5.79 -11.02
N GLU A 43 -9.68 4.61 -10.62
CA GLU A 43 -9.84 4.26 -9.21
C GLU A 43 -8.59 3.55 -8.70
N TYR A 44 -7.90 4.16 -7.74
CA TYR A 44 -6.74 3.58 -7.09
C TYR A 44 -7.11 3.03 -5.72
N VAL A 45 -6.87 1.74 -5.50
CA VAL A 45 -7.03 1.12 -4.18
C VAL A 45 -5.75 1.31 -3.38
N SER A 46 -5.81 2.14 -2.35
CA SER A 46 -4.75 2.40 -1.38
C SER A 46 -4.99 1.63 -0.08
N THR A 47 -4.75 2.22 1.09
CA THR A 47 -5.00 1.64 2.41
C THR A 47 -5.11 2.72 3.49
N THR A 48 -5.92 2.50 4.53
CA THR A 48 -5.99 3.42 5.68
C THR A 48 -4.67 3.57 6.43
N TYR A 49 -3.73 2.63 6.24
CA TYR A 49 -2.43 2.60 6.91
C TYR A 49 -1.32 3.38 6.19
N CYS A 50 -1.59 4.06 5.07
CA CYS A 50 -0.54 4.77 4.32
C CYS A 50 -0.02 6.04 5.04
N ASN A 51 -0.75 6.53 6.05
CA ASN A 51 -0.45 7.79 6.76
C ASN A 51 -0.07 7.57 8.24
N VAL A 52 0.42 6.38 8.62
CA VAL A 52 0.71 6.00 10.02
C VAL A 52 1.77 6.89 10.69
N GLY A 53 2.66 7.53 9.90
CA GLY A 53 3.66 8.46 10.43
C GLY A 53 3.11 9.79 10.95
N ILE A 54 1.83 10.08 10.70
CA ILE A 54 1.21 11.35 11.08
C ILE A 54 0.57 11.19 12.46
N ASN A 55 1.16 11.84 13.46
CA ASN A 55 0.67 11.83 14.83
C ASN A 55 -0.46 12.87 15.04
N ALA A 56 -1.53 12.75 14.25
CA ALA A 56 -2.70 13.62 14.32
C ALA A 56 -3.94 12.88 13.78
N LYS A 57 -5.12 13.50 13.91
CA LYS A 57 -6.32 13.01 13.25
C LYS A 57 -6.12 13.00 11.74
N ILE A 58 -6.35 11.84 11.12
CA ILE A 58 -6.28 11.67 9.68
C ILE A 58 -7.59 12.15 9.04
N GLU A 59 -7.48 12.97 8.00
CA GLU A 59 -8.57 13.54 7.22
C GLU A 59 -8.62 12.89 5.83
N GLU A 60 -9.74 13.05 5.12
CA GLU A 60 -9.92 12.58 3.74
C GLU A 60 -9.18 13.48 2.74
N LYS A 61 -7.84 13.44 2.79
CA LYS A 61 -6.95 14.11 1.86
C LYS A 61 -5.71 13.27 1.60
N VAL A 62 -5.02 13.56 0.51
CA VAL A 62 -3.68 13.00 0.28
C VAL A 62 -2.67 13.81 1.07
N TYR A 63 -1.87 13.14 1.88
CA TYR A 63 -0.81 13.79 2.64
C TYR A 63 0.50 13.76 1.84
N PRO A 64 1.24 14.88 1.79
CA PRO A 64 2.55 14.89 1.18
C PRO A 64 3.46 13.85 1.84
N SER A 65 4.03 12.97 1.03
CA SER A 65 5.08 12.06 1.49
C SER A 65 6.34 12.85 1.84
N HIS A 66 7.09 12.41 2.86
CA HIS A 66 8.40 12.99 3.20
C HIS A 66 9.48 12.66 2.17
N LEU A 67 9.21 11.71 1.26
CA LEU A 67 10.05 11.34 0.14
C LEU A 67 9.32 11.62 -1.19
N ASP A 68 10.09 12.06 -2.18
CA ASP A 68 9.60 12.23 -3.55
C ASP A 68 9.65 10.88 -4.29
N TRP A 69 8.50 10.44 -4.79
CA TRP A 69 8.36 9.19 -5.52
C TRP A 69 9.20 9.16 -6.80
N LYS A 70 9.38 10.30 -7.50
CA LYS A 70 10.20 10.40 -8.72
C LYS A 70 11.66 10.16 -8.41
N ILE A 71 12.15 10.71 -7.30
CA ILE A 71 13.55 10.53 -6.88
C ILE A 71 13.79 9.07 -6.51
N LEU A 72 12.88 8.44 -5.76
CA LEU A 72 13.05 7.03 -5.40
C LEU A 72 12.97 6.11 -6.61
N LEU A 73 12.07 6.35 -7.57
CA LEU A 73 12.01 5.55 -8.79
C LEU A 73 13.27 5.72 -9.65
N LYS A 74 13.84 6.93 -9.73
CA LYS A 74 15.15 7.14 -10.39
C LYS A 74 16.29 6.44 -9.66
N ALA A 75 16.33 6.52 -8.34
CA ALA A 75 17.35 5.84 -7.53
C ALA A 75 17.27 4.32 -7.69
N LEU A 76 16.04 3.78 -7.76
CA LEU A 76 15.75 2.38 -8.03
C LEU A 76 16.30 1.93 -9.39
N ASP A 77 16.23 2.79 -10.42
CA ASP A 77 16.81 2.48 -11.75
C ASP A 77 18.34 2.50 -11.77
N VAL A 78 18.96 3.25 -10.84
CA VAL A 78 20.43 3.37 -10.77
C VAL A 78 21.04 2.19 -10.02
N ASP A 79 20.57 1.92 -8.80
CA ASP A 79 21.08 0.84 -7.97
C ASP A 79 20.04 0.38 -6.94
N GLU A 80 19.37 -0.71 -7.30
CA GLU A 80 18.39 -1.39 -6.47
C GLU A 80 18.96 -1.83 -5.12
N TYR A 81 20.18 -2.36 -5.12
CA TYR A 81 20.81 -2.93 -3.94
C TYR A 81 21.15 -1.84 -2.91
N SER A 82 21.76 -0.74 -3.36
CA SER A 82 22.04 0.40 -2.48
C SER A 82 20.77 1.02 -1.92
N LEU A 83 19.67 1.06 -2.69
CA LEU A 83 18.40 1.57 -2.22
C LEU A 83 17.82 0.71 -1.10
N ASP A 84 17.88 -0.61 -1.24
CA ASP A 84 17.43 -1.56 -0.21
C ASP A 84 18.25 -1.46 1.07
N LEU A 85 19.57 -1.22 0.98
CA LEU A 85 20.41 -0.98 2.16
C LEU A 85 19.96 0.26 2.96
N LEU A 86 19.32 1.24 2.30
CA LEU A 86 18.82 2.46 2.92
C LEU A 86 17.39 2.33 3.48
N VAL A 87 16.75 1.15 3.37
CA VAL A 87 15.34 0.96 3.72
C VAL A 87 14.98 1.51 5.09
N TYR A 88 15.78 1.22 6.13
CA TYR A 88 15.49 1.65 7.50
C TYR A 88 15.50 3.18 7.67
N LYS A 89 16.35 3.90 6.93
CA LYS A 89 16.38 5.36 6.96
C LYS A 89 15.21 5.95 6.18
N LEU A 90 14.89 5.37 5.02
CA LEU A 90 13.86 5.89 4.14
C LEU A 90 12.46 5.65 4.71
N LYS A 91 12.21 4.48 5.29
CA LYS A 91 10.92 4.14 5.90
C LYS A 91 10.72 4.70 7.30
N TRP A 92 11.58 5.55 7.86
CA TRP A 92 11.55 5.84 9.30
C TRP A 92 10.20 6.40 9.83
N THR A 93 9.42 7.07 9.00
CA THR A 93 8.06 7.57 9.31
C THR A 93 6.96 6.52 9.09
N GLN A 94 7.29 5.34 8.56
CA GLN A 94 6.38 4.32 8.10
C GLN A 94 6.72 2.96 8.73
N PRO A 95 5.73 2.17 9.19
CA PRO A 95 6.02 0.90 9.85
C PRO A 95 6.71 -0.12 8.93
N ASN A 96 6.41 -0.11 7.63
CA ASN A 96 6.93 -1.07 6.66
C ASN A 96 7.04 -0.50 5.24
N THR A 97 7.62 -1.28 4.33
CA THR A 97 7.81 -0.92 2.92
C THR A 97 6.49 -0.80 2.16
N TYR A 98 5.49 -1.63 2.51
CA TYR A 98 4.14 -1.54 1.97
C TYR A 98 3.50 -0.17 2.21
N THR A 99 3.37 0.29 3.46
CA THR A 99 2.71 1.57 3.76
C THR A 99 3.42 2.75 3.13
N LEU A 100 4.77 2.73 3.09
CA LEU A 100 5.57 3.72 2.37
C LEU A 100 5.24 3.72 0.87
N SER A 101 5.28 2.56 0.21
CA SER A 101 5.03 2.46 -1.24
C SER A 101 3.61 2.90 -1.64
N LYS A 102 2.60 2.61 -0.80
CA LYS A 102 1.22 3.06 -1.02
C LYS A 102 1.08 4.57 -0.83
N SER A 103 1.74 5.15 0.17
CA SER A 103 1.80 6.62 0.37
C SER A 103 2.44 7.35 -0.82
N LEU A 104 3.54 6.81 -1.34
CA LEU A 104 4.20 7.35 -2.54
C LEU A 104 3.30 7.26 -3.77
N ALA A 105 2.58 6.15 -3.94
CA ALA A 105 1.64 5.97 -5.03
C ALA A 105 0.43 6.92 -4.94
N GLU A 106 -0.10 7.21 -3.74
CA GLU A 106 -1.14 8.24 -3.58
C GLU A 106 -0.68 9.62 -4.04
N ASN A 107 0.58 9.97 -3.77
CA ASN A 107 1.17 11.23 -4.23
C ASN A 107 1.30 11.26 -5.77
N ALA A 108 1.65 10.15 -6.40
CA ALA A 108 1.66 10.03 -7.86
C ALA A 108 0.25 10.15 -8.47
N VAL A 109 -0.75 9.52 -7.85
CA VAL A 109 -2.16 9.64 -8.27
C VAL A 109 -2.68 11.07 -8.10
N LEU A 110 -2.35 11.73 -6.98
CA LEU A 110 -2.70 13.13 -6.76
C LEU A 110 -2.13 14.03 -7.86
N GLU A 111 -0.86 13.84 -8.23
CA GLU A 111 -0.24 14.60 -9.32
C GLU A 111 -0.94 14.32 -10.66
N ALA A 112 -1.19 13.05 -10.98
CA ALA A 112 -1.89 12.66 -12.20
C ALA A 112 -3.34 13.15 -12.28
N SER A 113 -3.99 13.39 -11.13
CA SER A 113 -5.37 13.89 -11.06
C SER A 113 -5.55 15.30 -11.66
N GLN A 114 -4.44 16.01 -11.92
CA GLN A 114 -4.44 17.26 -12.68
C GLN A 114 -4.76 17.04 -14.17
N HIS A 115 -4.62 15.81 -14.67
CA HIS A 115 -4.79 15.47 -16.08
C HIS A 115 -5.91 14.46 -16.33
N ILE A 116 -6.23 13.61 -15.35
CA ILE A 116 -7.28 12.58 -15.44
C ILE A 116 -8.21 12.65 -14.24
N THR A 117 -9.46 12.21 -14.40
CA THR A 117 -10.35 12.00 -13.26
C THR A 117 -9.87 10.78 -12.47
N ALA A 118 -9.48 10.99 -11.22
CA ALA A 118 -8.97 9.93 -10.35
C ALA A 118 -9.67 9.93 -8.99
N CYS A 119 -9.80 8.74 -8.39
CA CYS A 119 -10.32 8.51 -7.05
C CYS A 119 -9.36 7.61 -6.27
N ILE A 120 -9.19 7.85 -4.98
CA ILE A 120 -8.39 7.01 -4.09
C ILE A 120 -9.33 6.39 -3.06
N ILE A 121 -9.37 5.05 -3.02
CA ILE A 121 -10.13 4.30 -2.02
C ILE A 121 -9.16 3.70 -1.02
N ARG A 122 -9.41 3.92 0.28
CA ARG A 122 -8.56 3.42 1.37
C ARG A 122 -9.29 2.35 2.17
N PRO A 123 -9.24 1.07 1.76
CA PRO A 123 -9.73 -0.01 2.60
C PRO A 123 -8.89 -0.11 3.88
N SER A 124 -9.53 -0.58 4.95
CA SER A 124 -8.88 -0.98 6.19
C SER A 124 -8.34 -2.40 6.07
N VAL A 125 -8.35 -3.17 7.16
CA VAL A 125 -8.03 -4.59 7.13
C VAL A 125 -9.15 -5.36 6.44
N VAL A 126 -8.80 -6.07 5.38
CA VAL A 126 -9.63 -7.12 4.79
C VAL A 126 -9.20 -8.45 5.40
N ILE A 127 -10.15 -9.28 5.83
CA ILE A 127 -9.90 -10.62 6.35
C ILE A 127 -10.46 -11.68 5.40
N ASN A 128 -10.55 -12.93 5.87
CA ASN A 128 -11.12 -14.03 5.13
C ASN A 128 -12.54 -13.75 4.61
N ILE A 129 -12.88 -14.43 3.52
CA ILE A 129 -14.22 -14.38 2.93
C ILE A 129 -15.26 -14.83 3.97
N SER A 130 -16.37 -14.09 4.08
CA SER A 130 -17.47 -14.41 5.02
C SER A 130 -18.41 -15.51 4.49
N GLU A 131 -18.71 -15.52 3.19
CA GLU A 131 -19.75 -16.38 2.60
C GLU A 131 -19.25 -17.15 1.37
N GLU A 132 -19.06 -16.50 0.22
CA GLU A 132 -18.79 -17.18 -1.05
C GLU A 132 -17.37 -16.99 -1.59
N PRO A 133 -16.74 -18.00 -2.23
CA PRO A 133 -17.30 -19.34 -2.52
C PRO A 133 -17.12 -20.35 -1.38
N VAL A 134 -16.23 -20.06 -0.42
CA VAL A 134 -15.97 -20.91 0.75
C VAL A 134 -15.76 -19.98 1.96
N PRO A 135 -16.64 -20.03 2.98
CA PRO A 135 -16.48 -19.24 4.20
C PRO A 135 -15.13 -19.53 4.87
N GLY A 136 -14.44 -18.48 5.31
CA GLY A 136 -13.13 -18.59 5.95
C GLY A 136 -11.97 -18.78 4.98
N TRP A 137 -12.19 -18.82 3.67
CA TRP A 137 -11.10 -18.93 2.70
C TRP A 137 -10.20 -17.70 2.71
N THR A 138 -8.90 -17.95 2.58
CA THR A 138 -7.84 -16.95 2.44
C THR A 138 -6.81 -17.46 1.43
N ASP A 139 -6.26 -16.55 0.62
CA ASP A 139 -5.20 -16.82 -0.36
C ASP A 139 -3.80 -16.63 0.22
N ASN A 140 -3.67 -15.92 1.34
CA ASN A 140 -2.39 -15.60 1.96
C ASN A 140 -2.48 -15.58 3.50
N LEU A 141 -1.32 -15.44 4.15
CA LEU A 141 -1.19 -15.36 5.61
C LEU A 141 -0.55 -14.04 6.05
N ASN A 142 -0.65 -12.99 5.25
CA ASN A 142 0.00 -11.71 5.52
C ASN A 142 -0.68 -10.99 6.69
N GLY A 143 0.13 -10.46 7.60
CA GLY A 143 -0.33 -9.66 8.73
C GLY A 143 -1.38 -10.37 9.59
N VAL A 144 -2.53 -9.72 9.75
CA VAL A 144 -3.61 -10.18 10.62
C VAL A 144 -4.31 -11.46 10.13
N LEU A 145 -4.30 -11.76 8.83
CA LEU A 145 -4.88 -13.02 8.34
C LEU A 145 -4.11 -14.23 8.87
N GLY A 146 -2.78 -14.13 8.97
CA GLY A 146 -1.95 -15.17 9.58
C GLY A 146 -2.30 -15.39 11.06
N VAL A 147 -2.52 -14.30 11.80
CA VAL A 147 -2.96 -14.34 13.20
C VAL A 147 -4.34 -14.99 13.33
N THR A 148 -5.32 -14.50 12.57
CA THR A 148 -6.70 -15.02 12.57
C THR A 148 -6.73 -16.50 12.20
N THR A 149 -5.95 -16.92 11.19
CA THR A 149 -5.85 -18.33 10.79
C THR A 149 -5.24 -19.19 11.90
N GLY A 150 -4.16 -18.72 12.53
CA GLY A 150 -3.51 -19.42 13.65
C GLY A 150 -4.43 -19.60 14.85
N VAL A 151 -5.19 -18.56 15.20
CA VAL A 151 -6.20 -18.60 16.28
C VAL A 151 -7.33 -19.55 15.91
N SER A 152 -7.88 -19.43 14.71
CA SER A 152 -9.02 -20.25 14.24
C SER A 152 -8.69 -21.74 14.18
N LYS A 153 -7.43 -22.09 13.91
CA LYS A 153 -6.94 -23.47 13.93
C LYS A 153 -6.51 -23.96 15.32
N GLY A 154 -6.55 -23.12 16.35
CA GLY A 154 -6.12 -23.45 17.72
C GLY A 154 -4.60 -23.62 17.90
N VAL A 155 -3.81 -23.28 16.88
CA VAL A 155 -2.34 -23.33 16.90
C VAL A 155 -1.78 -22.14 17.67
N LEU A 156 -2.32 -20.96 17.41
CA LEU A 156 -1.93 -19.72 18.09
C LEU A 156 -2.88 -19.48 19.26
N ARG A 157 -2.40 -19.76 20.49
CA ARG A 157 -3.19 -19.61 21.72
C ARG A 157 -2.92 -18.31 22.48
N THR A 158 -1.80 -17.65 22.18
CA THR A 158 -1.39 -16.39 22.81
C THR A 158 -0.82 -15.46 21.74
N PHE A 159 -1.08 -14.16 21.87
CA PHE A 159 -0.56 -13.13 20.98
C PHE A 159 -0.01 -11.98 21.81
N LYS A 160 1.24 -11.60 21.57
CA LYS A 160 1.87 -10.49 22.28
C LYS A 160 1.32 -9.17 21.73
N CYS A 161 0.67 -8.39 22.58
CA CYS A 161 0.11 -7.08 22.24
C CYS A 161 0.64 -5.99 23.19
N SER A 162 0.65 -4.74 22.73
CA SER A 162 0.91 -3.60 23.63
C SER A 162 -0.28 -3.44 24.58
N PRO A 163 -0.07 -3.21 25.89
CA PRO A 163 -1.16 -2.88 26.82
C PRO A 163 -1.94 -1.61 26.42
N SER A 164 -1.33 -0.76 25.61
CA SER A 164 -1.91 0.49 25.10
C SER A 164 -2.49 0.38 23.68
N ALA A 165 -2.53 -0.82 23.08
CA ALA A 165 -3.12 -0.98 21.76
C ALA A 165 -4.62 -0.68 21.81
N ALA A 166 -5.07 0.32 21.06
CA ALA A 166 -6.48 0.58 20.81
C ALA A 166 -6.90 -0.17 19.54
N LEU A 167 -8.11 -0.77 19.57
CA LEU A 167 -8.76 -1.37 18.40
C LEU A 167 -9.34 -0.28 17.49
#